data_AF-D7SL13-F1
#
_entry.id   AF-D7SL13-F1
#
_cell.length_a   1.000
_cell.length_b   1.000
_cell.length_c   1.000
_cell.angle_alpha   90.00
_cell.angle_beta   90.00
_cell.angle_gamma   90.00
#
_symmetry.space_group_name_H-M   'P 1'
#
loop_
_entity.id
_entity.type
_entity.pdbx_description
1 polymer ?
#
loop_
_entity_poly.entity_id
_entity_poly.type
_entity_poly.pdbx_seq_one_letter_code
_entity_poly.pdbx_strand_id
1 'polypeptide(L)' 'MGGAVVAKVVDECDSMRGCDQEHAYQPPCKNNIVDGSDAVWSALGLDKDIGVVDVTWTMA' A
#
# COMPACT_ATOMS: atom_id res chain seq x y z
N MET A 1 -19.84 -4.73 6.13
CA MET A 1 -18.92 -5.21 7.18
C MET A 1 -17.53 -4.83 6.75
N GLY A 2 -16.76 -4.15 7.61
CA GLY A 2 -15.34 -3.90 7.34
C GLY A 2 -14.52 -5.09 7.80
N GLY A 3 -13.63 -5.60 6.95
CA GLY A 3 -12.58 -6.53 7.36
C GLY A 3 -11.45 -5.76 8.06
N ALA A 4 -10.72 -6.44 8.93
CA ALA A 4 -9.49 -5.93 9.53
C ALA A 4 -8.43 -7.02 9.49
N VAL A 5 -7.17 -6.62 9.29
CA VAL A 5 -6.01 -7.51 9.27
C VAL A 5 -4.84 -6.82 9.96
N VAL A 6 -4.03 -7.59 10.70
CA VAL A 6 -2.76 -7.11 11.24
C VAL A 6 -1.65 -7.46 10.25
N ALA A 7 -0.86 -6.46 9.86
CA ALA A 7 0.27 -6.62 8.96
C ALA A 7 1.52 -5.97 9.56
N LYS A 8 2.70 -6.50 9.21
CA LYS A 8 3.99 -5.97 9.66
C LYS A 8 4.51 -4.94 8.65
N VAL A 9 4.96 -3.78 9.12
CA VAL A 9 5.72 -2.83 8.30
C VAL A 9 7.09 -3.42 7.99
N VAL A 10 7.44 -3.50 6.70
CA VAL A 10 8.69 -4.12 6.24
C VAL A 10 9.48 -3.27 5.24
N ASP A 11 8.88 -2.22 4.68
CA ASP A 11 9.49 -1.39 3.65
C ASP A 11 8.92 0.04 3.64
N GLU A 12 9.55 0.92 2.87
CA GLU A 12 9.12 2.29 2.61
C GLU A 12 8.50 2.44 1.20
N CYS A 13 7.37 3.14 1.11
CA CYS A 13 6.86 3.67 -0.15
C CYS A 13 7.40 5.10 -0.33
N ASP A 14 8.52 5.26 -1.03
CA ASP A 14 9.28 6.52 -1.09
C ASP A 14 8.47 7.65 -1.77
N SER A 15 8.11 8.69 -1.00
CA SER A 15 7.37 9.86 -1.49
C SER A 15 8.26 11.03 -1.93
N MET A 16 9.57 10.88 -1.88
CA MET A 16 10.57 11.90 -2.18
C MET A 16 11.27 11.67 -3.52
N ARG A 17 11.41 10.41 -3.96
CA ARG A 17 12.15 10.03 -5.17
C ARG A 17 11.31 9.23 -6.15
N GLY A 18 11.68 9.29 -7.42
CA GLY A 18 10.95 8.67 -8.53
C GLY A 18 11.22 9.38 -9.86
N CYS A 19 10.53 8.95 -10.91
CA CYS A 19 10.67 9.45 -12.28
C CYS A 19 12.09 9.31 -12.86
N ASP A 20 12.87 8.35 -12.36
CA ASP A 20 14.23 8.06 -12.81
C ASP A 20 14.43 6.56 -13.09
N GLN A 21 15.59 6.19 -13.61
CA GLN A 21 15.89 4.80 -13.99
C GLN A 21 15.92 3.83 -12.79
N GLU A 22 16.37 4.29 -11.62
CA GLU A 22 16.48 3.45 -10.41
C GLU A 22 15.08 3.02 -9.94
N HIS A 23 14.10 3.92 -10.06
CA HIS A 23 12.69 3.69 -9.71
C HIS A 23 11.85 3.20 -10.90
N ALA A 24 12.47 2.65 -11.95
CA ALA A 24 11.80 2.17 -13.17
C ALA A 24 10.87 3.22 -13.82
N TYR A 25 11.21 4.50 -13.69
CA TYR A 25 10.46 5.67 -14.12
C TYR A 25 9.05 5.80 -13.51
N GLN A 26 8.78 5.08 -12.41
CA GLN A 26 7.54 5.25 -11.65
C GLN A 26 7.58 6.56 -10.85
N PRO A 27 6.45 7.26 -10.68
CA PRO A 27 6.40 8.48 -9.89
C PRO A 27 6.65 8.19 -8.40
N PRO A 28 7.07 9.20 -7.61
CA PRO A 28 7.11 9.07 -6.16
C PRO A 28 5.76 8.65 -5.58
N CYS A 29 5.80 7.91 -4.48
CA CYS A 29 4.63 7.48 -3.75
C CYS A 29 3.84 8.68 -3.19
N LYS A 30 2.52 8.52 -3.01
CA LYS A 30 1.74 9.53 -2.29
C LYS A 30 2.04 9.43 -0.79
N ASN A 31 1.94 10.54 -0.08
CA ASN A 31 2.31 10.66 1.33
C ASN A 31 1.36 9.98 2.33
N ASN A 32 0.26 9.38 1.86
CA ASN A 32 -0.79 8.78 2.67
C ASN A 32 -1.11 7.33 2.25
N ILE A 33 -0.12 6.61 1.73
CA ILE A 33 -0.26 5.23 1.22
C ILE A 33 0.15 4.21 2.27
N VAL A 34 -0.65 3.15 2.36
CA VAL A 34 -0.25 1.86 2.94
C VAL A 34 -0.16 0.88 1.78
N ASP A 35 1.06 0.54 1.36
CA ASP A 35 1.27 -0.36 0.23
C ASP A 35 1.23 -1.82 0.70
N GLY A 36 0.14 -2.52 0.36
CA GLY A 36 -0.21 -3.81 0.94
C GLY A 36 0.07 -4.97 -0.02
N SER A 37 0.70 -6.04 0.49
CA SER A 37 0.84 -7.29 -0.26
C SER A 37 -0.51 -7.92 -0.63
N ASP A 38 -0.52 -8.81 -1.64
CA ASP A 38 -1.70 -9.61 -2.04
C ASP A 38 -2.42 -10.31 -0.87
N ALA A 39 -1.67 -10.72 0.16
CA ALA A 39 -2.23 -11.35 1.35
C ALA A 39 -3.06 -10.38 2.21
N VAL A 40 -2.67 -9.11 2.26
CA VAL A 40 -3.43 -8.05 2.97
C VAL A 40 -4.76 -7.81 2.26
N TRP A 41 -4.73 -7.65 0.94
CA TRP A 41 -5.94 -7.49 0.12
C TRP A 41 -6.90 -8.68 0.29
N SER A 42 -6.37 -9.89 0.19
CA SER A 42 -7.15 -11.14 0.34
C SER A 42 -7.77 -11.26 1.74
N ALA A 43 -7.01 -10.95 2.80
CA ALA A 43 -7.49 -11.02 4.18
C ALA A 43 -8.56 -9.98 4.49
N LEU A 44 -8.52 -8.82 3.83
CA LEU A 44 -9.58 -7.80 3.89
C LEU A 44 -10.80 -8.15 3.02
N GLY A 45 -10.69 -9.16 2.16
CA GLY A 45 -11.74 -9.53 1.20
C GLY A 45 -11.90 -8.49 0.08
N LEU A 46 -10.81 -7.81 -0.29
CA LEU A 46 -10.79 -6.77 -1.31
C LEU A 46 -10.23 -7.29 -2.64
N ASP A 47 -10.74 -6.76 -3.74
CA ASP A 47 -10.21 -7.00 -5.08
C ASP A 47 -9.08 -6.01 -5.38
N LYS A 48 -7.86 -6.53 -5.55
CA LYS A 48 -6.66 -5.73 -5.84
C LYS A 48 -6.66 -5.13 -7.24
N ASP A 49 -7.47 -5.65 -8.17
CA ASP A 49 -7.54 -5.12 -9.54
C ASP A 49 -8.25 -3.75 -9.58
N ILE A 50 -8.90 -3.34 -8.49
CA ILE A 50 -9.39 -1.96 -8.26
C ILE A 50 -8.22 -0.97 -8.13
N GLY A 51 -7.05 -1.44 -7.67
CA GLY A 51 -5.83 -0.67 -7.52
C GLY A 51 -5.74 0.10 -6.21
N VAL A 52 -6.71 0.95 -5.88
CA VAL A 52 -6.68 1.80 -4.67
C VAL A 52 -8.03 1.86 -3.98
N VAL A 53 -8.04 1.70 -2.66
CA VAL A 53 -9.21 1.85 -1.79
C VAL A 53 -8.89 2.71 -0.58
N ASP A 54 -9.91 3.32 0.02
CA ASP A 54 -9.76 4.04 1.28
C ASP A 54 -9.68 3.06 2.46
N VAL A 55 -8.72 3.30 3.36
CA VAL A 55 -8.51 2.51 4.59
C VAL A 55 -8.18 3.42 5.76
N THR A 56 -8.37 2.90 6.98
CA THR A 56 -7.81 3.46 8.20
C THR A 56 -6.86 2.45 8.82
N TRP A 57 -5.84 2.93 9.53
CA TRP A 57 -4.87 2.07 10.20
C TRP A 57 -4.43 2.67 11.54
N THR A 58 -4.01 1.80 12.44
CA THR A 58 -3.45 2.12 13.76
C THR A 58 -2.36 1.11 14.08
N MET A 59 -1.46 1.45 15.01
CA MET A 59 -0.53 0.46 15.56
C MET A 59 -1.30 -0.63 16.31
N ALA A 60 -0.86 -1.89 16.16
CA ALA A 60 -1.39 -3.06 16.84
C ALA A 60 -0.38 -3.65 17.82
#